data_AF-A0A1I0GP11-F1
#
_entry.id   AF-A0A1I0GP11-F1
#
_cell.length_a   1.000
_cell.length_b   1.000
_cell.length_c   1.000
_cell.angle_alpha   90.00
_cell.angle_beta   90.00
_cell.angle_gamma   90.00
#
_symmetry.space_group_name_H-M   'P 1'
#
loop_
_entity.id
_entity.type
_entity.pdbx_description
1 polymer ?
#
loop_
_entity_poly.entity_id
_entity_poly.type
_entity_poly.pdbx_seq_one_letter_code
_entity_poly.pdbx_strand_id
1 'polypeptide(L)'
;MRRVPLVKQRESTDCGVSALQMIFLYYKKNIDINKLRRSVGTDYLGTSIRGLEKGARLANFEVKIIKIKENDLQKGFTLPAIAHITLSNGGTHYIVITKIRKKYVFFNDPIGKRKKITISDFNLISDGIFMLLYPKNNQIDESLILNKENKVYKLYYNLLKKQKLIVIQTIIASLIFTGLGIIFSFFNKYLMDEIIPYKLETTVLLYCIVFFILYLLNHFLIFIRSVFLLYLSQKLDLDIVLDYFNHILKLPMNFFQLKRVGDIITRFTDSMTIKTILLEVTLGILIDIVSLSIAMIILINLNVKLFVIICIVVFLNALLIYLFKKPYEHFNKKSMELNAKLNSTIIEAISNIETVKAHSYENVLLERIEEDFIPTLRLIFKQGILTNVQAVLAGVLNSIGNLILTYIGVNLIFKNEMSIGTYLSFISLSSYFMSPILRFISLQL
;
A
#
# COMPACT_ATOMS: atom_id res chain seq x y z
N MET A 1 -20.76 -23.89 -12.69
CA MET A 1 -19.88 -23.13 -13.63
C MET A 1 -18.81 -22.41 -12.82
N ARG A 2 -17.53 -22.62 -13.13
CA ARG A 2 -16.43 -21.86 -12.51
C ARG A 2 -16.57 -20.37 -12.86
N ARG A 3 -16.24 -19.49 -11.92
CA ARG A 3 -16.27 -18.03 -12.12
C ARG A 3 -14.93 -17.56 -12.68
N VAL A 4 -14.95 -16.80 -13.76
CA VAL A 4 -13.72 -16.22 -14.34
C VAL A 4 -13.11 -15.23 -13.34
N PRO A 5 -11.83 -15.41 -12.95
CA PRO A 5 -11.11 -14.46 -12.11
C PRO A 5 -11.02 -13.10 -12.80
N LEU A 6 -11.05 -12.02 -12.01
CA LEU A 6 -10.89 -10.66 -12.52
C LEU A 6 -9.44 -10.24 -12.24
N VAL A 7 -8.69 -9.99 -13.29
CA VAL A 7 -7.31 -9.48 -13.23
C VAL A 7 -7.32 -8.03 -13.66
N LYS A 8 -6.86 -7.13 -12.78
CA LYS A 8 -6.74 -5.71 -13.10
C LYS A 8 -5.44 -5.46 -13.86
N GLN A 9 -5.50 -4.65 -14.92
CA GLN A 9 -4.32 -4.19 -15.65
C GLN A 9 -3.39 -3.36 -14.77
N ARG A 10 -2.09 -3.59 -14.91
CA ARG A 10 -1.04 -2.89 -14.16
C ARG A 10 -0.66 -1.58 -14.85
N GLU A 11 -0.48 -1.62 -16.16
CA GLU A 11 -0.25 -0.44 -17.01
C GLU A 11 -1.44 -0.22 -17.97
N SER A 12 -1.52 0.97 -18.56
CA SER A 12 -2.60 1.33 -19.50
C SER A 12 -2.61 0.47 -20.76
N THR A 13 -1.44 -0.03 -21.19
CA THR A 13 -1.27 -0.87 -22.40
C THR A 13 -1.47 -2.37 -22.15
N ASP A 14 -1.67 -2.78 -20.89
CA ASP A 14 -1.70 -4.19 -20.48
C ASP A 14 -3.11 -4.84 -20.56
N CYS A 15 -4.08 -4.19 -21.22
CA CYS A 15 -5.47 -4.69 -21.27
C CYS A 15 -5.57 -6.10 -21.88
N GLY A 16 -4.88 -6.33 -23.01
CA GLY A 16 -4.84 -7.64 -23.68
C GLY A 16 -4.12 -8.72 -22.85
N VAL A 17 -2.97 -8.38 -22.25
CA VAL A 17 -2.22 -9.29 -21.37
C VAL A 17 -3.05 -9.70 -20.16
N SER A 18 -3.76 -8.75 -19.56
CA SER A 18 -4.65 -8.99 -18.42
C SER A 18 -5.84 -9.87 -18.80
N ALA A 19 -6.44 -9.64 -19.98
CA ALA A 19 -7.52 -10.48 -20.50
C ALA A 19 -7.07 -11.94 -20.70
N LEU A 20 -5.87 -12.13 -21.26
CA LEU A 20 -5.27 -13.45 -21.43
C LEU A 20 -5.01 -14.14 -20.08
N GLN A 21 -4.49 -13.39 -19.09
CA GLN A 21 -4.24 -13.90 -17.75
C GLN A 21 -5.52 -14.33 -17.03
N MET A 22 -6.65 -13.63 -17.21
CA MET A 22 -7.94 -14.05 -16.65
C MET A 22 -8.34 -15.45 -17.15
N ILE A 23 -8.12 -15.73 -18.44
CA ILE A 23 -8.43 -17.03 -19.05
C ILE A 23 -7.47 -18.10 -18.54
N PHE A 24 -6.18 -17.80 -18.44
CA PHE A 24 -5.22 -18.74 -17.85
C PHE A 24 -5.59 -19.13 -16.43
N LEU A 25 -5.93 -18.15 -15.58
CA LEU A 25 -6.35 -18.40 -14.21
C LEU A 25 -7.68 -19.18 -14.15
N TYR A 26 -8.61 -18.96 -15.10
CA TYR A 26 -9.83 -19.76 -15.21
C TYR A 26 -9.52 -21.26 -15.42
N TYR A 27 -8.49 -21.57 -16.21
CA TYR A 27 -7.98 -22.92 -16.42
C TYR A 27 -6.90 -23.34 -15.39
N LYS A 28 -6.78 -22.64 -14.26
CA LYS A 28 -5.79 -22.90 -13.18
C LYS A 28 -4.31 -22.82 -13.61
N LYS A 29 -4.00 -22.15 -14.71
CA LYS A 29 -2.62 -21.86 -15.13
C LYS A 29 -2.21 -20.49 -14.57
N ASN A 30 -1.22 -20.48 -13.68
CA ASN A 30 -0.75 -19.24 -13.03
C ASN A 30 0.58 -18.78 -13.67
N ILE A 31 0.47 -17.85 -14.61
CA ILE A 31 1.59 -17.34 -15.40
C ILE A 31 1.98 -15.94 -14.92
N ASP A 32 3.29 -15.67 -14.83
CA ASP A 32 3.81 -14.34 -14.49
C ASP A 32 3.43 -13.33 -15.57
N ILE A 33 2.72 -12.26 -15.17
CA ILE A 33 2.24 -11.22 -16.09
C ILE A 33 3.40 -10.51 -16.81
N ASN A 34 4.57 -10.36 -16.18
CA ASN A 34 5.73 -9.70 -16.79
C ASN A 34 6.36 -10.59 -17.88
N LYS A 35 6.43 -11.91 -17.63
CA LYS A 35 6.87 -12.87 -18.66
C LYS A 35 5.86 -12.92 -19.81
N LEU A 36 4.57 -12.94 -19.47
CA LEU A 36 3.49 -12.96 -20.45
C LEU A 36 3.54 -11.73 -21.36
N ARG A 37 3.70 -10.54 -20.78
CA ARG A 37 3.82 -9.28 -21.52
C ARG A 37 4.98 -9.30 -22.52
N ARG A 38 6.15 -9.79 -22.09
CA ARG A 38 7.32 -9.94 -22.98
C ARG A 38 7.06 -10.94 -24.11
N SER A 39 6.39 -12.05 -23.81
CA SER A 39 6.08 -13.08 -24.81
C SER A 39 5.08 -12.62 -25.88
N VAL A 40 4.14 -11.78 -25.46
CA VAL A 40 3.07 -11.20 -26.29
C VAL A 40 3.58 -10.01 -27.11
N GLY A 41 4.69 -9.37 -26.67
CA GLY A 41 5.29 -8.23 -27.37
C GLY A 41 4.52 -6.92 -27.17
N THR A 42 3.94 -6.71 -26.00
CA THR A 42 3.21 -5.47 -25.67
C THR A 42 4.18 -4.28 -25.64
N ASP A 43 3.90 -3.28 -26.47
CA ASP A 43 4.66 -2.02 -26.56
C ASP A 43 3.86 -0.84 -25.96
N TYR A 44 4.24 0.39 -26.28
CA TYR A 44 3.54 1.59 -25.83
C TYR A 44 2.24 1.86 -26.59
N LEU A 45 2.02 1.23 -27.75
CA LEU A 45 0.79 1.32 -28.54
C LEU A 45 -0.25 0.30 -28.07
N GLY A 46 0.19 -0.75 -27.38
CA GLY A 46 -0.69 -1.74 -26.77
C GLY A 46 -0.28 -3.16 -27.13
N THR A 47 -1.28 -4.01 -27.29
CA THR A 47 -1.08 -5.42 -27.62
C THR A 47 -1.85 -5.79 -28.87
N SER A 48 -1.15 -6.29 -29.89
CA SER A 48 -1.81 -6.82 -31.09
C SER A 48 -2.47 -8.18 -30.83
N ILE A 49 -3.55 -8.48 -31.54
CA ILE A 49 -4.24 -9.78 -31.41
C ILE A 49 -3.34 -10.96 -31.82
N ARG A 50 -2.43 -10.74 -32.78
CA ARG A 50 -1.40 -11.71 -33.18
C ARG A 50 -0.39 -11.95 -32.05
N GLY A 51 -0.04 -10.91 -31.30
CA GLY A 51 0.78 -11.03 -30.09
C GLY A 51 0.07 -11.88 -29.02
N LEU A 52 -1.23 -11.66 -28.80
CA LEU A 52 -2.03 -12.47 -27.88
C LEU A 52 -2.08 -13.93 -28.29
N GLU A 53 -2.28 -14.20 -29.58
CA GLU A 53 -2.25 -15.57 -30.12
C GLU A 53 -0.90 -16.25 -29.87
N LYS A 54 0.21 -15.55 -30.15
CA LYS A 54 1.56 -16.06 -29.87
C LYS A 54 1.73 -16.38 -28.38
N GLY A 55 1.34 -15.48 -27.49
CA GLY A 55 1.44 -15.69 -26.03
C GLY A 55 0.57 -16.84 -25.52
N ALA A 56 -0.65 -17.00 -26.06
CA ALA A 56 -1.52 -18.12 -25.73
C ALA A 56 -0.96 -19.47 -26.21
N ARG A 57 -0.42 -19.53 -27.43
CA ARG A 57 0.21 -20.75 -27.96
C ARG A 57 1.43 -21.17 -27.14
N LEU A 58 2.26 -20.20 -26.72
CA LEU A 58 3.39 -20.46 -25.79
C LEU A 58 2.92 -20.99 -24.42
N ALA A 59 1.71 -20.66 -23.98
CA ALA A 59 1.11 -21.19 -22.75
C ALA A 59 0.39 -22.54 -22.94
N ASN A 60 0.59 -23.23 -24.08
CA ASN A 60 -0.08 -24.45 -24.47
C ASN A 60 -1.62 -24.32 -24.57
N PHE A 61 -2.08 -23.18 -25.09
CA PHE A 61 -3.47 -23.00 -25.52
C PHE A 61 -3.59 -23.08 -27.03
N GLU A 62 -4.64 -23.73 -27.48
CA GLU A 62 -5.09 -23.61 -28.85
C GLU A 62 -5.99 -22.39 -28.96
N VAL A 63 -5.77 -21.62 -30.02
CA VAL A 63 -6.39 -20.32 -30.23
C VAL A 63 -7.12 -20.34 -31.56
N LYS A 64 -8.35 -19.86 -31.57
CA LYS A 64 -9.09 -19.58 -32.80
C LYS A 64 -9.64 -18.16 -32.75
N ILE A 65 -9.20 -17.33 -33.69
CA ILE A 65 -9.73 -15.98 -33.87
C ILE A 65 -10.89 -16.08 -34.86
N ILE A 66 -12.06 -15.59 -34.45
CA ILE A 66 -13.28 -15.62 -35.26
C ILE A 66 -13.87 -14.22 -35.36
N LYS A 67 -14.47 -13.92 -36.51
CA LYS A 67 -15.29 -12.72 -36.69
C LYS A 67 -16.77 -13.13 -36.65
N ILE A 68 -17.50 -12.66 -35.65
CA ILE A 68 -18.91 -12.97 -35.44
C ILE A 68 -19.74 -11.77 -35.91
N LYS A 69 -20.75 -12.02 -36.73
CA LYS A 69 -21.75 -11.01 -37.11
C LYS A 69 -22.76 -10.80 -35.98
N GLU A 70 -23.36 -9.61 -35.90
CA GLU A 70 -24.24 -9.18 -34.79
C GLU A 70 -25.33 -10.20 -34.39
N ASN A 71 -25.87 -10.97 -35.35
CA ASN A 71 -26.93 -11.93 -35.12
C ASN A 71 -26.47 -13.31 -34.61
N ASP A 72 -25.17 -13.60 -34.68
CA ASP A 72 -24.61 -14.93 -34.38
C ASP A 72 -24.10 -15.08 -32.94
N LEU A 73 -24.07 -14.00 -32.15
CA LEU A 73 -23.66 -14.04 -30.73
C LEU A 73 -24.51 -15.01 -29.89
N GLN A 74 -25.75 -15.27 -30.31
CA GLN A 74 -26.69 -16.16 -29.62
C GLN A 74 -26.54 -17.63 -30.00
N LYS A 75 -25.84 -17.96 -31.10
CA LYS A 75 -25.60 -19.34 -31.54
C LYS A 75 -24.68 -20.13 -30.60
N GLY A 76 -23.99 -19.42 -29.69
CA GLY A 76 -23.14 -19.99 -28.66
C GLY A 76 -21.75 -20.34 -29.21
N PHE A 77 -20.73 -19.96 -28.45
CA PHE A 77 -19.33 -20.31 -28.70
C PHE A 77 -18.64 -20.58 -27.37
N THR A 78 -17.44 -21.14 -27.42
CA THR A 78 -16.68 -21.51 -26.23
C THR A 78 -16.41 -20.29 -25.35
N LEU A 79 -16.85 -20.33 -24.09
CA LEU A 79 -16.61 -19.28 -23.09
C LEU A 79 -15.72 -19.84 -21.96
N PRO A 80 -14.84 -19.01 -21.35
CA PRO A 80 -14.64 -17.58 -21.61
C PRO A 80 -13.86 -17.29 -22.89
N ALA A 81 -14.13 -16.13 -23.51
CA ALA A 81 -13.49 -15.67 -24.73
C ALA A 81 -13.02 -14.22 -24.59
N ILE A 82 -11.96 -13.83 -25.31
CA ILE A 82 -11.52 -12.43 -25.37
C ILE A 82 -12.25 -11.76 -26.53
N ALA A 83 -12.83 -10.58 -26.30
CA ALA A 83 -13.41 -9.75 -27.34
C ALA A 83 -12.61 -8.45 -27.49
N HIS A 84 -12.42 -8.02 -28.73
CA HIS A 84 -11.90 -6.70 -29.05
C HIS A 84 -13.07 -5.71 -29.17
N ILE A 85 -12.94 -4.57 -28.52
CA ILE A 85 -13.95 -3.50 -28.53
C ILE A 85 -13.30 -2.15 -28.83
N THR A 86 -14.10 -1.25 -29.37
CA THR A 86 -13.74 0.15 -29.58
C THR A 86 -14.41 1.02 -28.50
N LEU A 87 -13.60 1.85 -27.84
CA LEU A 87 -14.05 2.79 -26.82
C LEU A 87 -14.62 4.05 -27.48
N SER A 88 -15.46 4.79 -26.74
CA SER A 88 -16.09 6.04 -27.23
C SER A 88 -15.08 7.15 -27.58
N ASN A 89 -13.84 7.05 -27.11
CA ASN A 89 -12.75 7.97 -27.43
C ASN A 89 -11.92 7.52 -28.65
N GLY A 90 -12.36 6.50 -29.40
CA GLY A 90 -11.68 5.94 -30.57
C GLY A 90 -10.52 4.98 -30.25
N GLY A 91 -10.22 4.74 -28.97
CA GLY A 91 -9.20 3.77 -28.56
C GLY A 91 -9.68 2.31 -28.63
N THR A 92 -8.76 1.37 -28.75
CA THR A 92 -9.06 -0.07 -28.73
C THR A 92 -8.88 -0.68 -27.34
N HIS A 93 -9.68 -1.68 -26.99
CA HIS A 93 -9.61 -2.35 -25.69
C HIS A 93 -9.97 -3.84 -25.79
N TYR A 94 -9.40 -4.65 -24.89
CA TYR A 94 -9.73 -6.08 -24.81
C TYR A 94 -10.53 -6.36 -23.54
N ILE A 95 -11.58 -7.17 -23.67
CA ILE A 95 -12.41 -7.61 -22.54
C ILE A 95 -12.60 -9.13 -22.56
N VAL A 96 -12.93 -9.72 -21.41
CA VAL A 96 -13.17 -11.16 -21.31
C VAL A 96 -14.65 -11.44 -21.11
N ILE A 97 -15.29 -12.01 -22.12
CA ILE A 97 -16.69 -12.44 -22.03
C ILE A 97 -16.77 -13.70 -21.19
N THR A 98 -17.62 -13.64 -20.16
CA THR A 98 -17.77 -14.70 -19.16
C THR A 98 -19.05 -15.48 -19.36
N LYS A 99 -20.13 -14.81 -19.77
CA LYS A 99 -21.45 -15.41 -19.97
C LYS A 99 -22.29 -14.57 -20.92
N ILE A 100 -23.00 -15.22 -21.82
CA ILE A 100 -24.01 -14.60 -22.68
C ILE A 100 -25.38 -15.16 -22.27
N ARG A 101 -26.38 -14.28 -22.09
CA ARG A 101 -27.80 -14.64 -21.89
C ARG A 101 -28.63 -13.99 -22.98
N LYS A 102 -29.90 -14.42 -23.16
CA LYS A 102 -30.81 -13.93 -24.22
C LYS A 102 -30.84 -12.40 -24.44
N LYS A 103 -30.68 -11.58 -23.39
CA LYS A 103 -30.70 -10.11 -23.48
C LYS A 103 -29.40 -9.41 -23.06
N TYR A 104 -28.46 -10.12 -22.44
CA TYR A 104 -27.32 -9.48 -21.76
C TYR A 104 -26.01 -10.22 -21.97
N VAL A 105 -24.93 -9.45 -22.11
CA VAL A 105 -23.55 -9.92 -22.15
C VAL A 105 -22.87 -9.57 -20.82
N PHE A 106 -22.27 -10.57 -20.18
CA PHE A 106 -21.49 -10.41 -18.95
C PHE A 106 -20.01 -10.54 -19.27
N PHE A 107 -19.23 -9.52 -18.93
CA PHE A 107 -17.80 -9.50 -19.18
C PHE A 107 -17.01 -8.95 -18.00
N ASN A 108 -15.77 -9.41 -17.90
CA ASN A 108 -14.76 -8.85 -17.03
C ASN A 108 -13.92 -7.85 -17.85
N ASP A 109 -13.87 -6.62 -17.36
CA ASP A 109 -13.08 -5.53 -17.92
C ASP A 109 -11.73 -5.44 -17.18
N PRO A 110 -10.58 -5.52 -17.88
CA PRO A 110 -9.24 -5.36 -17.29
C PRO A 110 -9.03 -4.10 -16.46
N ILE A 111 -9.89 -3.08 -16.56
CA ILE A 111 -9.91 -1.91 -15.65
C ILE A 111 -10.25 -2.31 -14.20
N GLY A 112 -10.65 -3.56 -13.97
CA GLY A 112 -10.97 -4.12 -12.67
C GLY A 112 -12.46 -4.03 -12.33
N LYS A 113 -13.33 -4.05 -13.35
CA LYS A 113 -14.79 -4.02 -13.19
C LYS A 113 -15.43 -5.22 -13.86
N ARG A 114 -16.48 -5.76 -13.24
CA ARG A 114 -17.38 -6.72 -13.89
C ARG A 114 -18.57 -5.94 -14.40
N LYS A 115 -18.88 -6.06 -15.68
CA LYS A 115 -19.94 -5.30 -16.33
C LYS A 115 -20.98 -6.24 -16.94
N LYS A 116 -22.18 -5.70 -17.06
CA LYS A 116 -23.33 -6.32 -17.71
C LYS A 116 -23.95 -5.24 -18.60
N ILE A 117 -24.07 -5.52 -19.89
CA ILE A 117 -24.68 -4.62 -20.87
C ILE A 117 -25.67 -5.40 -21.73
N THR A 118 -26.59 -4.68 -22.37
CA THR A 118 -27.52 -5.30 -23.32
C THR A 118 -26.77 -5.74 -24.58
N ILE A 119 -27.35 -6.68 -25.34
CA ILE A 119 -26.74 -7.13 -26.60
C ILE A 119 -26.69 -5.98 -27.63
N SER A 120 -27.72 -5.13 -27.66
CA SER A 120 -27.74 -3.94 -28.54
C SER A 120 -26.59 -2.99 -28.21
N ASP A 121 -26.37 -2.68 -26.93
CA ASP A 121 -25.28 -1.79 -26.51
C ASP A 121 -23.91 -2.43 -26.77
N PHE A 122 -23.81 -3.76 -26.66
CA PHE A 122 -22.57 -4.48 -26.93
C PHE A 122 -22.20 -4.45 -28.42
N ASN A 123 -23.18 -4.59 -29.31
CA ASN A 123 -22.95 -4.56 -30.75
C ASN A 123 -22.44 -3.17 -31.20
N LEU A 124 -22.85 -2.08 -30.54
CA LEU A 124 -22.36 -0.73 -30.84
C LEU A 124 -20.87 -0.54 -30.53
N ILE A 125 -20.32 -1.29 -29.57
CA ILE A 125 -18.92 -1.15 -29.14
C ILE A 125 -18.02 -2.28 -29.63
N SER A 126 -18.57 -3.37 -30.16
CA SER A 126 -17.80 -4.55 -30.55
C SER A 126 -17.50 -4.56 -32.03
N ASP A 127 -16.23 -4.76 -32.39
CA ASP A 127 -15.83 -4.87 -33.80
C ASP A 127 -16.07 -6.28 -34.38
N GLY A 128 -16.73 -7.15 -33.61
CA GLY A 128 -17.06 -8.53 -33.97
C GLY A 128 -15.88 -9.51 -33.88
N ILE A 129 -14.71 -9.09 -33.41
CA ILE A 129 -13.51 -9.94 -33.33
C ILE A 129 -13.43 -10.61 -31.96
N PHE A 130 -13.45 -11.95 -31.95
CA PHE A 130 -13.36 -12.78 -30.75
C PHE A 130 -12.20 -13.76 -30.87
N MET A 131 -11.50 -13.96 -29.75
CA MET A 131 -10.45 -14.94 -29.59
C MET A 131 -10.96 -16.02 -28.64
N LEU A 132 -11.12 -17.23 -29.18
CA LEU A 132 -11.47 -18.43 -28.43
C LEU A 132 -10.20 -19.14 -28.00
N LEU A 133 -10.14 -19.55 -26.73
CA LEU A 133 -8.99 -20.23 -26.16
C LEU A 133 -9.43 -21.49 -25.40
N TYR A 134 -8.75 -22.60 -25.68
CA TYR A 134 -8.87 -23.83 -24.89
C TYR A 134 -7.50 -24.47 -24.67
N PRO A 135 -7.26 -25.08 -23.50
CA PRO A 135 -5.97 -25.70 -23.20
C PRO A 135 -5.78 -26.97 -24.05
N LYS A 136 -4.64 -27.10 -24.73
CA LYS A 136 -4.30 -28.30 -25.53
C LYS A 136 -3.87 -29.48 -24.65
N ASN A 137 -3.18 -29.18 -23.53
CA ASN A 137 -2.81 -30.12 -22.47
C ASN A 137 -2.68 -29.37 -21.12
N ASN A 138 -2.75 -30.12 -20.00
CA ASN A 138 -2.57 -29.58 -18.64
C ASN A 138 -1.10 -29.26 -18.29
N GLN A 139 -0.14 -29.68 -19.10
CA GLN A 139 1.28 -29.35 -18.89
C GLN A 139 1.55 -27.88 -19.27
N ILE A 140 2.17 -27.16 -18.35
CA ILE A 140 2.62 -25.77 -18.51
C ILE A 140 4.11 -25.82 -18.77
N ASP A 141 4.61 -25.02 -19.72
CA ASP A 141 6.05 -24.76 -19.78
C ASP A 141 6.51 -24.20 -18.43
N GLU A 142 7.38 -24.92 -17.73
CA GLU A 142 7.87 -24.53 -16.40
C GLU A 142 8.52 -23.14 -16.41
N SER A 143 9.06 -22.73 -17.56
CA SER A 143 9.62 -21.40 -17.80
C SER A 143 8.62 -20.25 -17.62
N LEU A 144 7.31 -20.51 -17.75
CA LEU A 144 6.23 -19.52 -17.62
C LEU A 144 5.57 -19.49 -16.23
N ILE A 145 5.84 -20.51 -15.40
CA ILE A 145 5.26 -20.62 -14.06
C ILE A 145 5.79 -19.49 -13.17
N LEU A 146 4.87 -18.93 -12.37
CA LEU A 146 5.17 -17.97 -11.31
C LEU A 146 6.03 -18.64 -10.23
N ASN A 147 7.33 -18.39 -10.24
CA ASN A 147 8.15 -18.59 -9.04
C ASN A 147 7.72 -17.56 -8.01
N LYS A 148 6.96 -18.02 -7.01
CA LYS A 148 6.40 -17.25 -5.89
C LYS A 148 7.47 -16.67 -4.94
N GLU A 149 8.73 -16.61 -5.35
CA GLU A 149 9.77 -16.01 -4.53
C GLU A 149 9.54 -14.50 -4.46
N ASN A 150 9.35 -14.04 -3.23
CA ASN A 150 9.26 -12.65 -2.82
C ASN A 150 10.62 -11.94 -3.04
N LYS A 151 10.99 -11.73 -4.31
CA LYS A 151 12.27 -11.17 -4.75
C LYS A 151 12.58 -9.82 -4.09
N VAL A 152 11.56 -9.01 -3.81
CA VAL A 152 11.69 -7.70 -3.15
C VAL A 152 12.17 -7.86 -1.71
N TYR A 153 11.58 -8.77 -0.93
CA TYR A 153 12.01 -9.01 0.45
C TYR A 153 13.41 -9.62 0.52
N LYS A 154 13.74 -10.53 -0.41
CA LYS A 154 15.08 -11.13 -0.50
C LYS A 154 16.14 -10.08 -0.86
N LEU A 155 15.83 -9.18 -1.80
CA LEU A 155 16.68 -8.05 -2.15
C LEU A 155 16.89 -7.13 -0.93
N TYR A 156 15.81 -6.75 -0.27
CA TYR A 156 15.86 -5.87 0.90
C TYR A 156 16.64 -6.48 2.08
N TYR A 157 16.41 -7.76 2.36
CA TYR A 157 17.18 -8.50 3.36
C TYR A 157 18.68 -8.51 3.04
N ASN A 158 19.04 -8.72 1.77
CA ASN A 158 20.43 -8.69 1.35
C ASN A 158 21.06 -7.29 1.52
N LEU A 159 20.31 -6.22 1.25
CA LEU A 159 20.76 -4.84 1.46
C LEU A 159 21.00 -4.56 2.96
N LEU A 160 20.06 -4.92 3.84
CA LEU A 160 20.24 -4.78 5.29
C LEU A 160 21.40 -5.64 5.82
N LYS A 161 21.58 -6.85 5.28
CA LYS A 161 22.65 -7.76 5.70
C LYS A 161 24.04 -7.18 5.42
N LYS A 162 24.23 -6.44 4.32
CA LYS A 162 25.48 -5.71 4.04
C LYS A 162 25.83 -4.72 5.17
N GLN A 163 24.81 -4.13 5.80
CA GLN A 163 24.92 -3.08 6.80
C GLN A 163 24.56 -3.55 8.23
N LYS A 164 24.76 -4.85 8.52
CA LYS A 164 24.35 -5.50 9.78
C LYS A 164 24.79 -4.78 11.05
N LEU A 165 25.98 -4.17 11.05
CA LEU A 165 26.52 -3.50 12.23
C LEU A 165 25.67 -2.30 12.65
N ILE A 166 25.30 -1.46 11.67
CA ILE A 166 24.51 -0.25 11.91
C ILE A 166 23.09 -0.66 12.34
N VAL A 167 22.51 -1.66 11.68
CA VAL A 167 21.19 -2.21 12.04
C VAL A 167 21.17 -2.68 13.51
N ILE A 168 22.18 -3.44 13.94
CA ILE A 168 22.30 -3.92 15.31
C ILE A 168 22.44 -2.74 16.29
N GLN A 169 23.29 -1.76 15.99
CA GLN A 169 23.45 -0.55 16.81
C GLN A 169 22.14 0.23 16.96
N THR A 170 21.38 0.39 15.88
CA THR A 170 20.07 1.05 15.91
C THR A 170 19.07 0.27 16.77
N ILE A 171 19.02 -1.06 16.64
CA ILE A 171 18.13 -1.91 17.44
C ILE A 171 18.48 -1.80 18.93
N ILE A 172 19.77 -1.91 19.29
CA ILE A 172 20.23 -1.81 20.69
C ILE A 172 19.89 -0.43 21.27
N ALA A 173 20.21 0.66 20.56
CA ALA A 173 19.88 2.02 21.01
C ALA A 173 18.36 2.19 21.23
N SER A 174 17.55 1.60 20.35
CA SER A 174 16.09 1.64 20.46
C SER A 174 15.57 0.86 21.66
N LEU A 175 16.11 -0.33 21.92
CA LEU A 175 15.74 -1.16 23.07
C LEU A 175 16.08 -0.48 24.39
N ILE A 176 17.27 0.12 24.49
CA ILE A 176 17.69 0.88 25.68
C ILE A 176 16.76 2.09 25.88
N PHE A 177 16.50 2.85 24.81
CA PHE A 177 15.55 3.97 24.84
C PHE A 177 14.17 3.53 25.35
N THR A 178 13.61 2.44 24.82
CA THR A 178 12.31 1.95 25.25
C THR A 178 12.32 1.45 26.70
N GLY A 179 13.38 0.74 27.11
CA GLY A 179 13.55 0.30 28.49
C GLY A 179 13.59 1.47 29.48
N LEU A 180 14.36 2.52 29.18
CA LEU A 180 14.37 3.75 29.97
C LEU A 180 13.00 4.45 29.97
N GLY A 181 12.32 4.49 28.81
CA GLY A 181 10.93 4.95 28.67
C GLY A 181 9.96 4.32 29.66
N ILE A 182 10.04 3.01 29.80
CA ILE A 182 9.21 2.22 30.74
C ILE A 182 9.58 2.53 32.18
N ILE A 183 10.88 2.66 32.49
CA ILE A 183 11.35 3.06 33.83
C ILE A 183 10.81 4.45 34.22
N PHE A 184 10.77 5.42 33.28
CA PHE A 184 10.19 6.74 33.54
C PHE A 184 8.71 6.70 33.92
N SER A 185 7.98 5.70 33.43
CA SER A 185 6.57 5.58 33.78
C SER A 185 6.36 5.30 35.27
N PHE A 186 7.37 4.76 35.98
CA PHE A 186 7.36 4.55 37.42
C PHE A 186 7.76 5.79 38.24
N PHE A 187 8.22 6.87 37.60
CA PHE A 187 8.59 8.11 38.28
C PHE A 187 7.46 8.62 39.19
N ASN A 188 6.26 8.75 38.62
CA ASN A 188 5.08 9.25 39.32
C ASN A 188 4.63 8.30 40.43
N LYS A 189 4.84 6.99 40.28
CA LYS A 189 4.48 6.02 41.32
C LYS A 189 5.26 6.26 42.59
N TYR A 190 6.59 6.25 42.48
CA TYR A 190 7.45 6.43 43.64
C TYR A 190 7.26 7.81 44.28
N LEU A 191 7.08 8.85 43.46
CA LEU A 191 6.84 10.20 43.96
C LEU A 191 5.54 10.29 44.78
N MET A 192 4.44 9.70 44.29
CA MET A 192 3.14 9.75 44.95
C MET A 192 3.00 8.78 46.14
N ASP A 193 3.60 7.60 46.05
CA ASP A 193 3.40 6.55 47.05
C ASP A 193 4.47 6.56 48.16
N GLU A 194 5.70 7.00 47.86
CA GLU A 194 6.85 6.90 48.79
C GLU A 194 7.41 8.26 49.22
N ILE A 195 7.43 9.27 48.35
CA ILE A 195 8.07 10.56 48.69
C ILE A 195 7.10 11.51 49.38
N ILE A 196 5.91 11.73 48.78
CA ILE A 196 4.90 12.67 49.29
C ILE A 196 4.34 12.25 50.65
N PRO A 197 3.89 10.99 50.86
CA PRO A 197 3.26 10.59 52.12
C PRO A 197 4.20 10.72 53.33
N TYR A 198 5.50 10.47 53.11
CA TYR A 198 6.53 10.53 54.13
C TYR A 198 7.22 11.91 54.24
N LYS A 199 6.80 12.91 53.44
CA LYS A 199 7.32 14.29 53.43
C LYS A 199 8.86 14.37 53.35
N LEU A 200 9.47 13.55 52.52
CA LEU A 200 10.92 13.42 52.42
C LEU A 200 11.53 14.51 51.51
N GLU A 201 11.51 15.77 51.93
CA GLU A 201 11.88 16.94 51.11
C GLU A 201 13.28 16.86 50.47
N THR A 202 14.28 16.40 51.21
CA THR A 202 15.66 16.22 50.70
C THR A 202 15.74 15.13 49.64
N THR A 203 14.92 14.07 49.76
CA THR A 203 14.87 12.99 48.77
C THR A 203 14.14 13.42 47.50
N VAL A 204 13.17 14.34 47.58
CA VAL A 204 12.48 14.90 46.39
C VAL A 204 13.51 15.52 45.45
N LEU A 205 14.39 16.39 45.98
CA LEU A 205 15.38 17.09 45.16
C LEU A 205 16.35 16.10 44.51
N LEU A 206 16.87 15.14 45.28
CA LEU A 206 17.77 14.10 44.77
C LEU A 206 17.08 13.27 43.67
N TYR A 207 15.83 12.85 43.89
CA TYR A 207 15.06 12.05 42.95
C TYR A 207 14.78 12.82 41.66
N CYS A 208 14.43 14.11 41.74
CA CYS A 208 14.28 14.99 40.59
C CYS A 208 15.58 15.12 39.78
N ILE A 209 16.74 15.29 40.45
CA ILE A 209 18.05 15.38 39.77
C ILE A 209 18.37 14.06 39.05
N VAL A 210 18.16 12.91 39.70
CA VAL A 210 18.40 11.59 39.09
C VAL A 210 17.53 11.41 37.84
N PHE A 211 16.22 11.70 37.95
CA PHE A 211 15.32 11.57 36.81
C PHE A 211 15.59 12.58 35.71
N PHE A 212 16.02 13.80 36.05
CA PHE A 212 16.46 14.78 35.07
C PHE A 212 17.66 14.28 34.25
N ILE A 213 18.68 13.71 34.91
CA ILE A 213 19.83 13.10 34.24
C ILE A 213 19.39 11.92 33.36
N LEU A 214 18.50 11.07 33.86
CA LEU A 214 17.95 9.96 33.08
C LEU A 214 17.17 10.47 31.86
N TYR A 215 16.36 11.53 31.98
CA TYR A 215 15.66 12.14 30.84
C TYR A 215 16.64 12.68 29.80
N LEU A 216 17.71 13.37 30.22
CA LEU A 216 18.77 13.83 29.32
C LEU A 216 19.42 12.66 28.59
N LEU A 217 19.77 11.58 29.30
CA LEU A 217 20.31 10.36 28.70
C LEU A 217 19.34 9.75 27.69
N ASN A 218 18.05 9.70 28.02
CA ASN A 218 17.03 9.14 27.15
C ASN A 218 16.89 9.94 25.85
N HIS A 219 16.84 11.27 25.94
CA HIS A 219 16.80 12.15 24.77
C HIS A 219 18.08 12.05 23.93
N PHE A 220 19.24 11.91 24.58
CA PHE A 220 20.50 11.68 23.90
C PHE A 220 20.53 10.34 23.15
N LEU A 221 19.95 9.28 23.72
CA LEU A 221 19.80 7.98 23.04
C LEU A 221 18.86 8.06 21.83
N ILE A 222 17.75 8.81 21.92
CA ILE A 222 16.88 9.08 20.77
C ILE A 222 17.66 9.78 19.65
N PHE A 223 18.50 10.76 20.02
CA PHE A 223 19.36 11.46 19.07
C PHE A 223 20.34 10.50 18.38
N ILE A 224 21.10 9.70 19.14
CA ILE A 224 22.03 8.70 18.60
C ILE A 224 21.30 7.72 17.67
N ARG A 225 20.15 7.20 18.09
CA ARG A 225 19.32 6.30 17.27
C ARG A 225 18.94 6.95 15.94
N SER A 226 18.57 8.23 15.96
CA SER A 226 18.19 8.99 14.77
C SER A 226 19.37 9.21 13.82
N VAL A 227 20.57 9.47 14.37
CA VAL A 227 21.81 9.58 13.58
C VAL A 227 22.16 8.24 12.92
N PHE A 228 22.06 7.12 13.63
CA PHE A 228 22.30 5.80 13.03
C PHE A 228 21.29 5.45 11.94
N LEU A 229 20.01 5.81 12.12
CA LEU A 229 18.98 5.66 11.09
C LEU A 229 19.30 6.48 9.84
N LEU A 230 19.75 7.72 10.02
CA LEU A 230 20.15 8.59 8.90
C LEU A 230 21.32 7.97 8.12
N TYR A 231 22.35 7.51 8.84
CA TYR A 231 23.52 6.89 8.22
C TYR A 231 23.19 5.58 7.50
N LEU A 232 22.31 4.76 8.10
CA LEU A 232 21.77 3.55 7.47
C LEU A 232 21.02 3.88 6.18
N SER A 233 20.13 4.88 6.23
CA SER A 233 19.37 5.32 5.06
C SER A 233 20.30 5.74 3.92
N GLN A 234 21.29 6.61 4.19
CA GLN A 234 22.22 7.10 3.18
C GLN A 234 23.02 5.98 2.50
N LYS A 235 23.50 5.00 3.26
CA LYS A 235 24.24 3.88 2.67
C LYS A 235 23.34 3.00 1.80
N LEU A 236 22.11 2.73 2.24
CA LEU A 236 21.14 1.97 1.45
C LEU A 236 20.73 2.74 0.18
N ASP A 237 20.65 4.06 0.24
CA ASP A 237 20.37 4.92 -0.91
C ASP A 237 21.46 4.74 -1.97
N LEU A 238 22.73 4.83 -1.56
CA LEU A 238 23.87 4.63 -2.47
C LEU A 238 23.86 3.24 -3.10
N ASP A 239 23.64 2.18 -2.30
CA ASP A 239 23.57 0.80 -2.80
C ASP A 239 22.47 0.64 -3.86
N ILE A 240 21.26 1.15 -3.59
CA ILE A 240 20.11 1.03 -4.50
C ILE A 240 20.33 1.84 -5.77
N VAL A 241 20.84 3.07 -5.67
CA VAL A 241 21.09 3.92 -6.83
C VAL A 241 22.11 3.27 -7.76
N LEU A 242 23.25 2.83 -7.22
CA LEU A 242 24.30 2.22 -8.03
C LEU A 242 23.85 0.89 -8.64
N ASP A 243 23.17 0.03 -7.86
CA ASP A 243 22.67 -1.25 -8.37
C ASP A 243 21.61 -1.05 -9.47
N TYR A 244 20.73 -0.06 -9.32
CA TYR A 244 19.71 0.28 -10.31
C TYR A 244 20.33 0.73 -11.64
N PHE A 245 21.24 1.71 -11.60
CA PHE A 245 21.88 2.22 -12.81
C PHE A 245 22.83 1.20 -13.45
N ASN A 246 23.58 0.43 -12.65
CA ASN A 246 24.41 -0.67 -13.15
C ASN A 246 23.57 -1.73 -13.90
N HIS A 247 22.35 -2.01 -13.43
CA HIS A 247 21.43 -2.90 -14.14
C HIS A 247 20.90 -2.26 -15.44
N ILE A 248 20.41 -1.03 -15.38
CA ILE A 248 19.84 -0.34 -16.55
C ILE A 248 20.85 -0.21 -17.67
N LEU A 249 22.08 0.21 -17.37
CA LEU A 249 23.11 0.43 -18.38
C LEU A 249 23.52 -0.85 -19.12
N LYS A 250 23.23 -2.04 -18.56
CA LYS A 250 23.50 -3.35 -19.18
C LYS A 250 22.32 -3.90 -20.00
N LEU A 251 21.17 -3.23 -20.00
CA LEU A 251 20.01 -3.69 -20.74
C LEU A 251 20.19 -3.47 -22.26
N PRO A 252 19.65 -4.38 -23.09
CA PRO A 252 19.73 -4.24 -24.55
C PRO A 252 18.90 -3.06 -25.05
N MET A 253 19.27 -2.50 -26.21
CA MET A 253 18.59 -1.35 -26.83
C MET A 253 17.08 -1.53 -26.96
N ASN A 254 16.61 -2.75 -27.21
CA ASN A 254 15.17 -3.07 -27.28
C ASN A 254 14.39 -2.65 -26.02
N PHE A 255 15.00 -2.69 -24.83
CA PHE A 255 14.36 -2.20 -23.61
C PHE A 255 14.07 -0.70 -23.67
N PHE A 256 15.05 0.09 -24.14
CA PHE A 256 14.95 1.55 -24.24
C PHE A 256 14.01 2.00 -25.36
N GLN A 257 13.88 1.21 -26.43
CA GLN A 257 12.91 1.46 -27.50
C GLN A 257 11.46 1.25 -27.04
N LEU A 258 11.23 0.34 -26.09
CA LEU A 258 9.89 -0.02 -25.61
C LEU A 258 9.41 0.78 -24.39
N LYS A 259 10.30 1.53 -23.71
CA LYS A 259 9.99 2.21 -22.43
C LYS A 259 10.21 3.71 -22.52
N ARG A 260 9.26 4.50 -22.00
CA ARG A 260 9.41 5.95 -21.90
C ARG A 260 10.41 6.31 -20.81
N VAL A 261 11.16 7.40 -21.00
CA VAL A 261 12.11 7.91 -19.99
C VAL A 261 11.41 8.15 -18.65
N GLY A 262 10.20 8.74 -18.68
CA GLY A 262 9.37 8.95 -17.49
C GLY A 262 9.09 7.65 -16.73
N ASP A 263 8.75 6.55 -17.42
CA ASP A 263 8.49 5.26 -16.78
C ASP A 263 9.73 4.74 -16.03
N ILE A 264 10.93 4.93 -16.60
CA ILE A 264 12.20 4.51 -15.99
C ILE A 264 12.48 5.34 -14.73
N ILE A 265 12.25 6.66 -14.78
CA ILE A 265 12.43 7.56 -13.63
C ILE A 265 11.42 7.23 -12.53
N THR A 266 10.14 7.00 -12.88
CA THR A 266 9.11 6.62 -11.90
C THR A 266 9.47 5.31 -11.19
N ARG A 267 10.00 4.31 -11.89
CA ARG A 267 10.43 3.05 -11.25
C ARG A 267 11.60 3.24 -10.29
N PHE A 268 12.51 4.17 -10.60
CA PHE A 268 13.60 4.55 -9.70
C PHE A 268 13.06 5.22 -8.43
N THR A 269 12.19 6.22 -8.59
CA THR A 269 11.59 6.93 -7.45
C THR A 269 10.73 6.00 -6.60
N ASP A 270 9.94 5.12 -7.22
CA ASP A 270 9.13 4.10 -6.53
C ASP A 270 10.02 3.19 -5.69
N SER A 271 11.18 2.77 -6.21
CA SER A 271 12.12 1.91 -5.49
C SER A 271 12.70 2.60 -4.26
N MET A 272 12.99 3.90 -4.38
CA MET A 272 13.44 4.73 -3.26
C MET A 272 12.35 4.84 -2.17
N THR A 273 11.11 5.12 -2.57
CA THR A 273 9.96 5.19 -1.66
C THR A 273 9.71 3.85 -0.97
N ILE A 274 9.74 2.73 -1.70
CA ILE A 274 9.57 1.39 -1.14
C ILE A 274 10.66 1.09 -0.11
N LYS A 275 11.93 1.43 -0.38
CA LYS A 275 13.00 1.25 0.60
C LYS A 275 12.77 2.09 1.86
N THR A 276 12.34 3.35 1.73
CA THR A 276 12.07 4.19 2.91
C THR A 276 10.97 3.57 3.77
N ILE A 277 9.86 3.13 3.15
CA ILE A 277 8.79 2.42 3.84
C ILE A 277 9.33 1.14 4.52
N LEU A 278 10.10 0.32 3.81
CA LEU A 278 10.64 -0.92 4.37
C LEU A 278 11.59 -0.67 5.56
N LEU A 279 12.38 0.40 5.54
CA LEU A 279 13.25 0.81 6.66
C LEU A 279 12.44 1.22 7.89
N GLU A 280 11.44 2.08 7.70
CA GLU A 280 10.54 2.50 8.77
C GLU A 280 9.79 1.29 9.36
N VAL A 281 9.31 0.41 8.50
CA VAL A 281 8.54 -0.77 8.88
C VAL A 281 9.40 -1.81 9.59
N THR A 282 10.57 -2.17 9.08
CA THR A 282 11.38 -3.24 9.70
C THR A 282 11.96 -2.84 11.05
N LEU A 283 12.46 -1.60 11.16
CA LEU A 283 13.02 -1.13 12.43
C LEU A 283 11.90 -0.79 13.42
N GLY A 284 10.80 -0.19 12.95
CA GLY A 284 9.63 0.10 13.75
C GLY A 284 8.97 -1.16 14.32
N ILE A 285 8.66 -2.16 13.49
CA ILE A 285 7.95 -3.38 13.91
C ILE A 285 8.67 -4.12 15.03
N LEU A 286 9.98 -4.30 14.92
CA LEU A 286 10.73 -5.06 15.91
C LEU A 286 10.63 -4.38 17.29
N ILE A 287 10.83 -3.06 17.33
CA ILE A 287 10.73 -2.25 18.55
C ILE A 287 9.31 -2.23 19.09
N ASP A 288 8.33 -2.06 18.19
CA ASP A 288 6.90 -2.02 18.51
C ASP A 288 6.43 -3.36 19.12
N ILE A 289 6.90 -4.51 18.62
CA ILE A 289 6.59 -5.83 19.21
C ILE A 289 7.18 -5.97 20.61
N VAL A 290 8.45 -5.57 20.81
CA VAL A 290 9.11 -5.68 22.12
C VAL A 290 8.45 -4.74 23.13
N SER A 291 8.22 -3.49 22.76
CA SER A 291 7.57 -2.50 23.63
C SER A 291 6.15 -2.90 24.01
N LEU A 292 5.36 -3.38 23.04
CA LEU A 292 4.02 -3.92 23.27
C LEU A 292 4.05 -5.12 24.22
N SER A 293 4.99 -6.05 24.03
CA SER A 293 5.08 -7.26 24.87
C SER A 293 5.43 -6.92 26.31
N ILE A 294 6.42 -6.05 26.53
CA ILE A 294 6.84 -5.63 27.87
C ILE A 294 5.72 -4.80 28.54
N ALA A 295 5.13 -3.83 27.82
CA ALA A 295 4.05 -3.02 28.35
C ALA A 295 2.83 -3.87 28.71
N MET A 296 2.47 -4.86 27.89
CA MET A 296 1.37 -5.78 28.16
C MET A 296 1.58 -6.54 29.48
N ILE A 297 2.77 -7.13 29.69
CA ILE A 297 3.08 -7.89 30.91
C ILE A 297 2.97 -6.98 32.14
N ILE A 298 3.54 -5.78 32.08
CA ILE A 298 3.53 -4.84 33.21
C ILE A 298 2.10 -4.36 33.50
N LEU A 299 1.31 -3.99 32.49
CA LEU A 299 -0.05 -3.48 32.68
C LEU A 299 -0.98 -4.52 33.29
N ILE A 300 -0.87 -5.79 32.87
CA ILE A 300 -1.65 -6.90 33.45
C ILE A 300 -1.29 -7.08 34.93
N ASN A 301 0.00 -7.01 35.27
CA ASN A 301 0.47 -7.13 36.66
C ASN A 301 0.03 -5.97 37.55
N LEU A 302 -0.13 -4.76 36.99
CA LEU A 302 -0.61 -3.59 37.74
C LEU A 302 -2.11 -3.71 38.05
N ASN A 303 -2.96 -3.87 37.02
CA ASN A 303 -4.39 -4.06 37.23
C ASN A 303 -5.08 -4.64 35.98
N VAL A 304 -5.63 -5.85 36.11
CA VAL A 304 -6.33 -6.54 35.01
C VAL A 304 -7.60 -5.81 34.56
N LYS A 305 -8.37 -5.20 35.48
CA LYS A 305 -9.62 -4.50 35.15
C LYS A 305 -9.34 -3.28 34.25
N LEU A 306 -8.33 -2.49 34.60
CA LEU A 306 -7.91 -1.34 33.78
C LEU A 306 -7.32 -1.77 32.43
N PHE A 307 -6.56 -2.87 32.40
CA PHE A 307 -6.01 -3.39 31.16
C PHE A 307 -7.08 -3.77 30.14
N VAL A 308 -8.16 -4.44 30.58
CA VAL A 308 -9.29 -4.81 29.72
C VAL A 308 -9.94 -3.57 29.07
N ILE A 309 -10.05 -2.47 29.82
CA ILE A 309 -10.60 -1.20 29.29
C ILE A 309 -9.69 -0.65 28.19
N ILE A 310 -8.37 -0.63 28.38
CA ILE A 310 -7.43 -0.22 27.32
C ILE A 310 -7.59 -1.11 26.09
N CYS A 311 -7.69 -2.43 26.27
CA CYS A 311 -7.88 -3.35 25.15
C CYS A 311 -9.15 -3.04 24.35
N ILE A 312 -10.26 -2.68 25.04
CA ILE A 312 -11.50 -2.27 24.38
C ILE A 312 -11.29 -0.96 23.60
N VAL A 313 -10.64 0.04 24.19
CA VAL A 313 -10.36 1.33 23.51
C VAL A 313 -9.49 1.12 22.27
N VAL A 314 -8.45 0.28 22.38
CA VAL A 314 -7.58 -0.08 21.26
C VAL A 314 -8.36 -0.82 20.18
N PHE A 315 -9.20 -1.78 20.56
CA PHE A 315 -10.04 -2.54 19.62
C PHE A 315 -11.02 -1.63 18.87
N LEU A 316 -11.67 -0.68 19.56
CA LEU A 316 -12.57 0.28 18.94
C LEU A 316 -11.83 1.20 17.94
N ASN A 317 -10.63 1.67 18.30
CA ASN A 317 -9.78 2.42 17.38
C ASN A 317 -9.39 1.57 16.15
N ALA A 318 -9.03 0.30 16.35
CA ALA A 318 -8.70 -0.61 15.27
C ALA A 318 -9.88 -0.83 14.31
N LEU A 319 -11.08 -1.02 14.86
CA LEU A 319 -12.31 -1.17 14.09
C LEU A 319 -12.62 0.10 13.28
N LEU A 320 -12.44 1.29 13.88
CA LEU A 320 -12.60 2.56 13.20
C LEU A 320 -11.66 2.65 11.98
N ILE A 321 -10.37 2.35 12.16
CA ILE A 321 -9.40 2.39 11.05
C ILE A 321 -9.80 1.39 9.95
N TYR A 322 -10.23 0.19 10.32
CA TYR A 322 -10.68 -0.84 9.38
C TYR A 322 -11.90 -0.40 8.55
N LEU A 323 -12.88 0.26 9.18
CA LEU A 323 -14.08 0.76 8.48
C LEU A 323 -13.76 1.83 7.43
N PHE A 324 -12.77 2.69 7.71
CA PHE A 324 -12.36 3.77 6.83
C PHE A 324 -11.42 3.33 5.69
N LYS A 325 -10.88 2.11 5.74
CA LYS A 325 -9.94 1.57 4.74
C LYS A 325 -10.42 1.67 3.30
N LYS A 326 -11.63 1.17 3.01
CA LYS A 326 -12.15 1.11 1.63
C LYS A 326 -12.31 2.49 0.99
N PRO A 327 -12.88 3.50 1.68
CA PRO A 327 -12.84 4.89 1.21
C PRO A 327 -11.44 5.39 0.86
N TYR A 328 -10.44 5.18 1.73
CA TYR A 328 -9.06 5.62 1.45
C TYR A 328 -8.48 4.96 0.21
N GLU A 329 -8.65 3.64 0.04
CA GLU A 329 -8.19 2.94 -1.17
C GLU A 329 -8.82 3.54 -2.45
N HIS A 330 -10.10 3.92 -2.38
CA HIS A 330 -10.78 4.57 -3.50
C HIS A 330 -10.19 5.96 -3.81
N PHE A 331 -10.01 6.80 -2.79
CA PHE A 331 -9.42 8.14 -2.94
C PHE A 331 -7.98 8.07 -3.44
N ASN A 332 -7.14 7.21 -2.86
CA ASN A 332 -5.75 7.03 -3.29
C ASN A 332 -5.68 6.59 -4.76
N LYS A 333 -6.47 5.60 -5.18
CA LYS A 333 -6.51 5.17 -6.58
C LYS A 333 -6.96 6.30 -7.51
N LYS A 334 -8.01 7.05 -7.14
CA LYS A 334 -8.51 8.15 -7.96
C LYS A 334 -7.51 9.31 -8.03
N SER A 335 -6.79 9.58 -6.94
CA SER A 335 -5.73 10.58 -6.86
C SER A 335 -4.59 10.21 -7.80
N MET A 336 -4.15 8.94 -7.81
CA MET A 336 -3.14 8.46 -8.76
C MET A 336 -3.59 8.62 -10.22
N GLU A 337 -4.85 8.30 -10.55
CA GLU A 337 -5.39 8.47 -11.90
C GLU A 337 -5.38 9.94 -12.36
N LEU A 338 -5.83 10.86 -11.50
CA LEU A 338 -5.89 12.30 -11.82
C LEU A 338 -4.49 12.93 -11.89
N ASN A 339 -3.60 12.60 -10.94
CA ASN A 339 -2.22 13.08 -10.96
C ASN A 339 -1.44 12.58 -12.17
N ALA A 340 -1.67 11.34 -12.61
CA ALA A 340 -1.05 10.83 -13.84
C ALA A 340 -1.50 11.63 -15.08
N LYS A 341 -2.78 11.99 -15.16
CA LYS A 341 -3.32 12.83 -16.25
C LYS A 341 -2.68 14.22 -16.22
N LEU A 342 -2.69 14.88 -15.06
CA LEU A 342 -2.10 16.21 -14.86
C LEU A 342 -0.61 16.22 -15.21
N ASN A 343 0.16 15.27 -14.69
CA ASN A 343 1.59 15.16 -14.98
C ASN A 343 1.84 14.92 -16.47
N SER A 344 1.02 14.13 -17.15
CA SER A 344 1.13 13.94 -18.60
C SER A 344 0.91 15.25 -19.36
N THR A 345 -0.13 16.02 -19.01
CA THR A 345 -0.41 17.32 -19.62
C THR A 345 0.75 18.30 -19.40
N ILE A 346 1.33 18.34 -18.20
CA ILE A 346 2.48 19.20 -17.88
C ILE A 346 3.74 18.78 -18.66
N ILE A 347 4.03 17.48 -18.72
CA ILE A 347 5.20 16.98 -19.46
C ILE A 347 5.04 17.29 -20.95
N GLU A 348 3.87 17.09 -21.54
CA GLU A 348 3.58 17.40 -22.94
C GLU A 348 3.75 18.90 -23.22
N ALA A 349 3.22 19.75 -22.34
CA ALA A 349 3.36 21.21 -22.44
C ALA A 349 4.81 21.66 -22.43
N ILE A 350 5.61 21.19 -21.47
CA ILE A 350 6.99 21.61 -21.30
C ILE A 350 7.87 21.04 -22.42
N SER A 351 7.64 19.78 -22.82
CA SER A 351 8.42 19.14 -23.89
C SER A 351 8.20 19.81 -25.25
N ASN A 352 7.01 20.40 -25.46
CA ASN A 352 6.64 21.08 -26.71
C ASN A 352 6.50 22.60 -26.53
N ILE A 353 7.28 23.18 -25.61
CA ILE A 353 7.15 24.60 -25.24
C ILE A 353 7.36 25.55 -26.42
N GLU A 354 8.25 25.20 -27.37
CA GLU A 354 8.50 25.98 -28.57
C GLU A 354 7.23 26.14 -29.42
N THR A 355 6.49 25.05 -29.62
CA THR A 355 5.21 25.05 -30.36
C THR A 355 4.15 25.89 -29.63
N VAL A 356 4.06 25.75 -28.31
CA VAL A 356 3.12 26.53 -27.50
C VAL A 356 3.40 28.03 -27.64
N LYS A 357 4.68 28.43 -27.58
CA LYS A 357 5.10 29.82 -27.75
C LYS A 357 4.91 30.34 -29.18
N ALA A 358 5.25 29.55 -30.19
CA ALA A 358 5.09 29.92 -31.59
C ALA A 358 3.62 30.18 -31.97
N HIS A 359 2.68 29.48 -31.33
CA HIS A 359 1.25 29.63 -31.59
C HIS A 359 0.51 30.51 -30.56
N SER A 360 1.22 31.15 -29.62
CA SER A 360 0.62 31.94 -28.53
C SER A 360 -0.51 31.21 -27.79
N TYR A 361 -0.32 29.90 -27.56
CA TYR A 361 -1.34 29.00 -27.00
C TYR A 361 -1.29 28.91 -25.47
N GLU A 362 -0.60 29.83 -24.79
CA GLU A 362 -0.33 29.74 -23.35
C GLU A 362 -1.60 29.79 -22.51
N ASN A 363 -2.52 30.70 -22.80
CA ASN A 363 -3.75 30.85 -22.02
C ASN A 363 -4.65 29.62 -22.14
N VAL A 364 -4.78 29.07 -23.35
CA VAL A 364 -5.58 27.86 -23.58
C VAL A 364 -4.95 26.65 -22.89
N LEU A 365 -3.62 26.57 -22.89
CA LEU A 365 -2.92 25.53 -22.14
C LEU A 365 -3.11 25.69 -20.63
N LEU A 366 -3.07 26.91 -20.10
CA LEU A 366 -3.33 27.18 -18.68
C LEU A 366 -4.75 26.77 -18.28
N GLU A 367 -5.76 27.11 -19.09
CA GLU A 367 -7.14 26.66 -18.88
C GLU A 367 -7.23 25.13 -18.86
N ARG A 368 -6.56 24.44 -19.80
CA ARG A 368 -6.52 22.96 -19.82
C ARG A 368 -5.85 22.36 -18.59
N ILE A 369 -4.76 22.96 -18.11
CA ILE A 369 -4.09 22.52 -16.88
C ILE A 369 -5.01 22.75 -15.68
N GLU A 370 -5.73 23.87 -15.64
CA GLU A 370 -6.71 24.17 -14.60
C GLU A 370 -7.85 23.15 -14.59
N GLU A 371 -8.41 22.81 -15.75
CA GLU A 371 -9.43 21.77 -15.91
C GLU A 371 -8.97 20.39 -15.43
N ASP A 372 -7.70 20.04 -15.63
CA ASP A 372 -7.09 18.80 -15.13
C ASP A 372 -6.80 18.86 -13.62
N PHE A 373 -6.51 20.05 -13.07
CA PHE A 373 -6.14 20.23 -11.67
C PHE A 373 -7.33 20.39 -10.71
N ILE A 374 -8.40 21.08 -11.12
CA ILE A 374 -9.61 21.28 -10.30
C ILE A 374 -10.18 19.96 -9.75
N PRO A 375 -10.33 18.87 -10.54
CA PRO A 375 -10.78 17.58 -10.04
C PRO A 375 -9.87 17.01 -8.96
N THR A 376 -8.55 17.19 -9.08
CA THR A 376 -7.55 16.77 -8.11
C THR A 376 -7.73 17.52 -6.79
N LEU A 377 -7.91 18.85 -6.84
CA LEU A 377 -8.19 19.67 -5.66
C LEU A 377 -9.48 19.25 -4.96
N ARG A 378 -10.57 19.02 -5.71
CA ARG A 378 -11.85 18.56 -5.15
C ARG A 378 -11.72 17.18 -4.50
N LEU A 379 -10.91 16.28 -5.07
CA LEU A 379 -10.65 14.96 -4.51
C LEU A 379 -9.84 15.05 -3.21
N ILE A 380 -8.77 15.85 -3.20
CA ILE A 380 -7.93 16.10 -2.02
C ILE A 380 -8.78 16.69 -0.89
N PHE A 381 -9.64 17.66 -1.18
CA PHE A 381 -10.55 18.24 -0.18
C PHE A 381 -11.50 17.21 0.42
N LYS A 382 -12.14 16.37 -0.41
CA LYS A 382 -13.01 15.28 0.07
C LYS A 382 -12.26 14.24 0.91
N GLN A 383 -11.04 13.87 0.51
CA GLN A 383 -10.17 13.00 1.29
C GLN A 383 -9.73 13.65 2.61
N GLY A 384 -9.49 14.96 2.61
CA GLY A 384 -9.19 15.75 3.79
C GLY A 384 -10.34 15.77 4.79
N ILE A 385 -11.59 16.00 4.33
CA ILE A 385 -12.78 15.90 5.19
C ILE A 385 -12.88 14.50 5.81
N LEU A 386 -12.70 13.44 5.02
CA LEU A 386 -12.75 12.07 5.54
C LEU A 386 -11.70 11.84 6.63
N THR A 387 -10.47 12.33 6.41
CA THR A 387 -9.38 12.27 7.39
C THR A 387 -9.70 13.03 8.65
N ASN A 388 -10.26 14.22 8.54
CA ASN A 388 -10.69 15.01 9.69
C ASN A 388 -11.80 14.30 10.47
N VAL A 389 -12.80 13.72 9.78
CA VAL A 389 -13.87 12.96 10.43
C VAL A 389 -13.29 11.76 11.20
N GLN A 390 -12.39 10.99 10.59
CA GLN A 390 -11.75 9.87 11.29
C GLN A 390 -10.94 10.36 12.50
N ALA A 391 -10.18 11.45 12.36
CA ALA A 391 -9.38 12.01 13.44
C ALA A 391 -10.24 12.50 14.61
N VAL A 392 -11.36 13.18 14.33
CA VAL A 392 -12.32 13.60 15.36
C VAL A 392 -12.94 12.38 16.06
N LEU A 393 -13.38 11.37 15.31
CA LEU A 393 -13.94 10.14 15.89
C LEU A 393 -12.92 9.40 16.78
N ALA A 394 -11.67 9.26 16.32
CA ALA A 394 -10.60 8.67 17.10
C ALA A 394 -10.29 9.50 18.36
N GLY A 395 -10.27 10.84 18.23
CA GLY A 395 -10.09 11.76 19.36
C GLY A 395 -11.19 11.62 20.41
N VAL A 396 -12.45 11.55 19.99
CA VAL A 396 -13.60 11.33 20.88
C VAL A 396 -13.51 9.97 21.58
N LEU A 397 -13.18 8.90 20.84
CA LEU A 397 -12.99 7.57 21.42
C LEU A 397 -11.88 7.55 22.48
N ASN A 398 -10.75 8.21 22.21
CA ASN A 398 -9.64 8.29 23.16
C ASN A 398 -10.02 9.13 24.40
N SER A 399 -10.72 10.25 24.23
CA SER A 399 -11.19 11.08 25.34
C SER A 399 -12.19 10.34 26.23
N ILE A 400 -13.16 9.62 25.64
CA ILE A 400 -14.10 8.78 26.37
C ILE A 400 -13.35 7.64 27.09
N GLY A 401 -12.41 6.99 26.41
CA GLY A 401 -11.56 5.95 27.00
C GLY A 401 -10.79 6.46 28.22
N ASN A 402 -10.17 7.64 28.12
CA ASN A 402 -9.45 8.27 29.23
C ASN A 402 -10.38 8.65 30.39
N LEU A 403 -11.59 9.14 30.12
CA LEU A 403 -12.58 9.42 31.15
C LEU A 403 -13.02 8.14 31.89
N ILE A 404 -13.30 7.06 31.15
CA ILE A 404 -13.68 5.77 31.74
C ILE A 404 -12.53 5.20 32.58
N LEU A 405 -11.29 5.25 32.06
CA LEU A 405 -10.09 4.84 32.80
C LEU A 405 -9.92 5.64 34.09
N THR A 406 -10.17 6.95 34.04
CA THR A 406 -10.09 7.81 35.23
C THR A 406 -11.16 7.47 36.24
N TYR A 407 -12.42 7.33 35.81
CA TYR A 407 -13.52 7.00 36.70
C TYR A 407 -13.31 5.65 37.40
N ILE A 408 -12.92 4.62 36.66
CA ILE A 408 -12.67 3.29 37.21
C ILE A 408 -11.39 3.27 38.05
N GLY A 409 -10.34 3.96 37.61
CA GLY A 409 -9.09 4.10 38.36
C GLY A 409 -9.29 4.74 39.73
N VAL A 410 -10.03 5.86 39.79
CA VAL A 410 -10.38 6.53 41.04
C VAL A 410 -11.24 5.63 41.94
N ASN A 411 -12.22 4.93 41.40
CA ASN A 411 -13.03 3.98 42.18
C ASN A 411 -12.20 2.82 42.76
N LEU A 412 -11.17 2.35 42.05
CA LEU A 412 -10.23 1.33 42.56
C LEU A 412 -9.35 1.89 43.69
N ILE A 413 -8.95 3.16 43.59
CA ILE A 413 -8.20 3.86 44.64
C ILE A 413 -9.08 4.02 45.88
N PHE A 414 -10.34 4.44 45.75
CA PHE A 414 -11.28 4.56 46.87
C PHE A 414 -11.55 3.22 47.58
N LYS A 415 -11.46 2.11 46.85
CA LYS A 415 -11.58 0.75 47.40
C LYS A 415 -10.27 0.21 47.99
N ASN A 416 -9.19 1.00 47.98
CA ASN A 416 -7.84 0.57 48.36
C ASN A 416 -7.31 -0.65 47.57
N GLU A 417 -7.84 -0.91 46.37
CA GLU A 417 -7.35 -1.98 45.48
C GLU A 417 -6.09 -1.54 44.70
N MET A 418 -5.81 -0.23 44.65
CA MET A 418 -4.70 0.36 43.89
C MET A 418 -4.27 1.69 44.51
N SER A 419 -2.98 2.02 44.47
CA SER A 419 -2.47 3.34 44.89
C SER A 419 -2.60 4.39 43.80
N ILE A 420 -2.55 5.68 44.19
CA ILE A 420 -2.54 6.81 43.25
C ILE A 420 -1.32 6.73 42.33
N GLY A 421 -0.15 6.41 42.89
CA GLY A 421 1.07 6.24 42.12
C GLY A 421 0.96 5.12 41.08
N THR A 422 0.39 3.97 41.46
CA THR A 422 0.17 2.84 40.55
C THR A 422 -0.76 3.22 39.39
N TYR A 423 -1.81 3.99 39.64
CA TYR A 423 -2.69 4.52 38.59
C TYR A 423 -1.96 5.45 37.61
N LEU A 424 -1.16 6.39 38.12
CA LEU A 424 -0.41 7.32 37.26
C LEU A 424 0.60 6.57 36.39
N SER A 425 1.31 5.59 36.96
CA SER A 425 2.18 4.72 36.18
C SER A 425 1.43 3.91 35.13
N PHE A 426 0.23 3.44 35.45
CA PHE A 426 -0.62 2.72 34.51
C PHE A 426 -1.00 3.59 33.30
N ILE A 427 -1.39 4.85 33.52
CA ILE A 427 -1.65 5.80 32.41
C ILE A 427 -0.39 5.99 31.57
N SER A 428 0.76 6.26 32.19
CA SER A 428 2.01 6.49 31.46
C SER A 428 2.40 5.27 30.61
N LEU A 429 2.29 4.06 31.17
CA LEU A 429 2.59 2.79 30.48
C LEU A 429 1.58 2.46 29.38
N SER A 430 0.33 2.90 29.50
CA SER A 430 -0.72 2.65 28.50
C SER A 430 -0.32 3.14 27.10
N SER A 431 0.41 4.26 27.04
CA SER A 431 0.88 4.85 25.78
C SER A 431 1.83 3.92 25.01
N TYR A 432 2.72 3.21 25.72
CA TYR A 432 3.66 2.23 25.16
C TYR A 432 2.96 0.95 24.66
N PHE A 433 1.75 0.67 25.15
CA PHE A 433 0.92 -0.43 24.63
C PHE A 433 0.06 0.02 23.43
N MET A 434 -0.58 1.19 23.53
CA MET A 434 -1.51 1.67 22.50
C MET A 434 -0.79 2.11 21.21
N SER A 435 0.34 2.81 21.33
CA SER A 435 1.02 3.41 20.17
C SER A 435 1.49 2.38 19.13
N PRO A 436 2.17 1.28 19.51
CA PRO A 436 2.54 0.20 18.58
C PRO A 436 1.36 -0.39 17.81
N ILE A 437 0.26 -0.65 18.51
CA ILE A 437 -0.94 -1.28 17.91
C ILE A 437 -1.54 -0.37 16.85
N LEU A 438 -1.71 0.92 17.17
CA LEU A 438 -2.24 1.90 16.24
C LEU A 438 -1.33 2.06 15.01
N ARG A 439 -0.01 2.02 15.19
CA ARG A 439 0.96 2.06 14.08
C ARG A 439 0.84 0.85 13.17
N PHE A 440 0.70 -0.36 13.71
CA PHE A 440 0.51 -1.58 12.91
C PHE A 440 -0.77 -1.54 12.08
N ILE A 441 -1.85 -1.01 12.65
CA ILE A 441 -3.12 -0.92 11.95
C ILE A 441 -3.04 0.15 10.85
N SER A 442 -2.36 1.28 11.10
CA SER A 442 -2.17 2.33 10.08
C SER A 442 -1.30 1.89 8.91
N LEU A 443 -0.31 1.00 9.13
CA LEU A 443 0.55 0.48 8.06
C LEU A 443 -0.19 -0.42 7.04
N GLN A 444 -1.41 -0.87 7.36
CA GLN A 444 -2.23 -1.70 6.46
C GLN A 444 -3.14 -0.90 5.53
N LEU A 445 -3.13 0.43 5.66
CA LEU A 445 -3.82 1.40 4.80
C LEU A 445 -2.86 1.96 3.76
#